data_AF-A0A455UE98-F1
#
_entry.id   AF-A0A455UE98-F1
#
_cell.length_a   1.000
_cell.length_b   1.000
_cell.length_c   1.000
_cell.angle_alpha   90.00
_cell.angle_beta   90.00
_cell.angle_gamma   90.00
#
_symmetry.space_group_name_H-M   'P 1'
#
loop_
_entity.id
_entity.type
_entity.pdbx_description
1 polymer ?
#
loop_
_entity_poly.entity_id
_entity_poly.type
_entity_poly.pdbx_seq_one_letter_code
_entity_poly.pdbx_strand_id
1 'polypeptide(L)' 'MTDPKQDFSVDREDLERFMGAALAVAGADQASAEAVTRALVTALTNGYR' A
#
# COMPACT_ATOMS: atom_id res chain seq x y z
N MET A 1 1.22 -22.37 -18.54
CA MET A 1 0.26 -21.95 -17.50
C MET A 1 0.54 -20.47 -17.31
N THR A 2 -0.17 -19.62 -18.05
CA THR A 2 0.03 -18.17 -17.96
C THR A 2 -0.56 -17.73 -16.64
N ASP A 3 0.29 -17.38 -15.67
CA ASP A 3 -0.17 -16.73 -14.44
C ASP A 3 -0.99 -15.52 -14.86
N PRO A 4 -2.32 -15.49 -14.60
CA PRO A 4 -3.05 -14.26 -14.80
C PRO A 4 -2.40 -13.30 -13.81
N LYS A 5 -1.65 -12.33 -14.33
CA LYS A 5 -1.16 -11.20 -13.54
C LYS A 5 -2.43 -10.55 -13.03
N GLN A 6 -2.88 -10.97 -11.85
CA GLN A 6 -4.13 -10.54 -11.28
C GLN A 6 -3.93 -9.05 -11.03
N ASP A 7 -4.57 -8.25 -11.87
CA ASP A 7 -4.56 -6.80 -11.76
C ASP A 7 -5.46 -6.48 -10.57
N PHE A 8 -4.89 -6.58 -9.37
CA PHE A 8 -5.53 -6.19 -8.13
C PHE A 8 -5.52 -4.66 -8.10
N SER A 9 -6.53 -4.06 -8.73
CA SER A 9 -6.81 -2.65 -8.61
C SER A 9 -7.52 -2.43 -7.28
N VAL A 10 -6.73 -2.26 -6.21
CA VAL A 10 -7.22 -1.82 -4.91
C VAL A 10 -7.44 -0.33 -4.94
N ASP A 11 -8.61 0.11 -4.47
CA ASP A 11 -8.90 1.53 -4.31
C ASP A 11 -7.90 2.14 -3.31
N ARG A 12 -7.38 3.33 -3.63
CA ARG A 12 -6.35 3.98 -2.81
C ARG A 12 -6.83 4.16 -1.37
N GLU A 13 -8.10 4.55 -1.18
CA GLU A 13 -8.65 4.77 0.16
C GLU A 13 -8.68 3.47 0.97
N ASP A 14 -8.97 2.34 0.32
CA ASP A 14 -9.01 1.03 0.97
C ASP A 14 -7.61 0.57 1.37
N LEU A 15 -6.61 0.79 0.50
CA LEU A 15 -5.21 0.49 0.79
C LEU A 15 -4.65 1.35 1.94
N GLU A 16 -4.98 2.64 1.98
CA GLU A 16 -4.59 3.54 3.06
C GLU A 16 -5.20 3.11 4.40
N ARG A 17 -6.49 2.71 4.41
CA ARG A 17 -7.15 2.18 5.61
C ARG A 17 -6.56 0.85 6.06
N PHE A 18 -6.28 -0.05 5.13
CA PHE A 18 -5.63 -1.34 5.42
C PHE A 18 -4.25 -1.14 6.04
N MET A 19 -3.42 -0.28 5.43
CA MET A 19 -2.10 0.06 5.95
C MET A 19 -2.19 0.71 7.32
N GLY A 20 -3.09 1.68 7.53
CA GLY A 20 -3.32 2.30 8.83
C GLY A 20 -3.68 1.28 9.92
N ALA A 21 -4.58 0.34 9.62
CA ALA A 21 -4.95 -0.72 10.55
C ALA A 21 -3.81 -1.73 10.80
N ALA A 22 -3.10 -2.16 9.76
CA ALA A 22 -1.98 -3.09 9.88
C ALA A 22 -0.84 -2.50 10.72
N LEU A 23 -0.56 -1.21 10.55
CA LEU A 23 0.50 -0.54 11.29
C LEU A 23 0.11 -0.19 12.73
N ALA A 24 -1.17 0.12 12.98
CA ALA A 24 -1.69 0.23 14.34
C ALA A 24 -1.57 -1.09 15.11
N VAL A 25 -1.84 -2.24 14.45
CA VAL A 25 -1.66 -3.58 15.03
C VAL A 25 -0.17 -3.89 15.28
N ALA A 26 0.72 -3.42 14.40
CA ALA A 26 2.16 -3.59 14.55
C ALA A 26 2.79 -2.69 15.63
N GLY A 27 2.02 -1.77 16.22
CA GLY A 27 2.53 -0.77 17.17
C GLY A 27 3.52 0.22 16.52
N ALA A 28 3.44 0.39 15.20
CA ALA A 28 4.29 1.32 14.48
C ALA A 28 3.89 2.76 14.81
N ASP A 29 4.88 3.61 15.07
CA ASP A 29 4.65 5.03 15.25
C ASP A 29 4.09 5.66 13.95
N GLN A 30 3.21 6.66 14.12
CA GLN A 30 2.50 7.33 13.03
C GLN A 30 3.45 7.78 11.90
N ALA A 31 4.67 8.26 12.24
CA ALA A 31 5.64 8.69 11.25
C ALA A 31 6.15 7.54 10.38
N SER A 32 6.33 6.35 10.97
CA SER A 32 6.70 5.15 10.20
C SER A 32 5.54 4.73 9.29
N ALA A 33 4.29 4.91 9.72
CA ALA A 33 3.14 4.55 8.93
C ALA A 33 2.91 5.44 7.71
N GLU A 34 3.11 6.74 7.87
CA GLU A 34 3.06 7.68 6.76
C GLU A 34 4.20 7.44 5.77
N ALA A 35 5.41 7.11 6.25
CA ALA A 35 6.55 6.82 5.39
C ALA A 35 6.31 5.60 4.48
N VAL A 36 5.82 4.49 5.05
CA VAL A 36 5.54 3.26 4.28
C VAL A 36 4.38 3.48 3.31
N THR A 37 3.31 4.17 3.73
CA THR A 37 2.18 4.51 2.86
C THR A 37 2.62 5.37 1.68
N ARG A 38 3.42 6.42 1.91
CA ARG A 38 3.94 7.26 0.82
C ARG A 38 4.89 6.50 -0.10
N ALA A 39 5.75 5.63 0.43
CA ALA A 39 6.63 4.80 -0.38
C ALA A 39 5.84 3.85 -1.29
N LEU A 40 4.80 3.21 -0.74
CA LEU A 40 3.92 2.31 -1.48
C LEU A 40 3.14 3.05 -2.57
N VAL A 41 2.51 4.19 -2.24
CA VAL A 41 1.78 5.04 -3.20
C VAL A 41 2.71 5.52 -4.31
N THR A 42 3.94 5.92 -3.98
CA THR A 42 4.94 6.35 -4.96
C THR A 42 5.36 5.20 -5.87
N ALA A 43 5.60 4.01 -5.32
CA ALA A 43 5.93 2.82 -6.11
C ALA A 43 4.79 2.41 -7.06
N LEU A 44 3.54 2.48 -6.60
CA LEU A 44 2.36 2.21 -7.44
C LEU A 44 2.20 3.25 -8.56
N THR A 45 2.53 4.51 -8.29
CA THR A 45 2.42 5.60 -9.28
C THR A 45 3.56 5.57 -10.29
N ASN A 46 4.79 5.28 -9.87
CA ASN A 46 5.98 5.24 -10.74
C ASN A 46 6.24 3.87 -11.40
N GLY A 47 5.55 2.80 -10.97
CA GLY A 47 5.65 1.46 -11.58
C GLY A 47 5.02 1.35 -12.97
N TYR A 48 4.35 2.41 -13.44
CA TYR A 48 3.78 2.54 -14.79
C TYR A 48 4.62 3.47 -15.68
N ARG A 49 5.93 3.22 -15.80
CA ARG A 49 6.74 3.85 -16.85
C ARG A 49 7.66 2.87 -17.56
#